data_AF-A0A2K6S6Z9-F1
#
_entry.id   AF-A0A2K6S6Z9-F1
#
_cell.length_a   1.000
_cell.length_b   1.000
_cell.length_c   1.000
_cell.angle_alpha   90.00
_cell.angle_beta   90.00
_cell.angle_gamma   90.00
#
_symmetry.space_group_name_H-M   'P 1'
#
loop_
_entity.id
_entity.type
_entity.pdbx_description
1 polymer ?
#
loop_
_entity_poly.entity_id
_entity_poly.type
_entity_poly.pdbx_seq_one_letter_code
_entity_poly.pdbx_strand_id
1 'polypeptide(L)'
;MASQKIEVVTKATGFRRRPKKTTYTPGTCELLKGDLEKEKQRLQNIFATGKDPEERKRKARPRRQEAPAPEQDRFEELVKEIQERKEFLADMEALGQGKRYRGIILAEISQKLREMEDIDHKRSEDLRKALATT
;
A
#
# COMPACT_ATOMS: atom_id res chain seq x y z
N MET A 1 20.20 -57.07 -66.78
CA MET A 1 20.54 -57.16 -65.35
C MET A 1 20.51 -55.76 -64.77
N ALA A 2 19.38 -55.34 -64.18
CA ALA A 2 19.22 -54.01 -63.61
C ALA A 2 19.48 -54.07 -62.10
N SER A 3 20.52 -53.38 -61.64
CA SER A 3 20.86 -53.24 -60.23
C SER A 3 19.88 -52.29 -59.54
N GLN A 4 19.04 -52.82 -58.65
CA GLN A 4 18.19 -52.03 -57.78
C GLN A 4 18.86 -51.99 -56.39
N LYS A 5 19.47 -50.85 -56.04
CA LYS A 5 20.03 -50.60 -54.71
C LYS A 5 18.90 -50.15 -53.79
N ILE A 6 18.59 -50.97 -52.80
CA ILE A 6 17.67 -50.66 -51.70
C ILE A 6 18.42 -49.82 -50.67
N GLU A 7 18.05 -48.55 -50.54
CA GLU A 7 18.57 -47.68 -49.49
C GLU A 7 17.80 -47.91 -48.18
N VAL A 8 18.48 -48.47 -47.18
CA VAL A 8 17.95 -48.60 -45.83
C VAL A 8 18.00 -47.25 -45.13
N VAL A 9 16.83 -46.62 -44.97
CA VAL A 9 16.63 -45.45 -44.12
C VAL A 9 17.04 -45.78 -42.69
N THR A 10 18.18 -45.25 -42.25
CA THR A 10 18.63 -45.35 -40.87
C THR A 10 17.76 -44.42 -40.01
N LYS A 11 17.01 -45.02 -39.07
CA LYS A 11 16.19 -44.27 -38.12
C LYS A 11 17.12 -43.50 -37.17
N ALA A 12 17.18 -42.18 -37.30
CA ALA A 12 17.83 -41.31 -36.34
C ALA A 12 17.13 -41.41 -34.97
N THR A 13 17.80 -42.00 -33.99
CA THR A 13 17.38 -41.99 -32.58
C THR A 13 17.64 -40.60 -32.00
N GLY A 14 16.62 -39.74 -32.06
CA GLY A 14 16.66 -38.43 -31.41
C GLY A 14 16.71 -38.57 -29.89
N PHE A 15 17.90 -38.46 -29.29
CA PHE A 15 18.07 -38.35 -27.85
C PHE A 15 17.55 -36.97 -27.41
N ARG A 16 16.27 -36.89 -27.02
CA ARG A 16 15.71 -35.64 -26.46
C ARG A 16 16.47 -35.31 -25.18
N ARG A 17 17.28 -34.25 -25.21
CA ARG A 17 17.93 -33.74 -23.99
C ARG A 17 16.86 -33.19 -23.05
N ARG A 18 16.72 -33.80 -21.87
CA ARG A 18 15.92 -33.25 -20.77
C ARG A 18 16.57 -31.93 -20.30
N PRO A 19 15.81 -30.84 -20.16
CA PRO A 19 16.33 -29.63 -19.51
C PRO A 19 16.63 -29.96 -18.05
N LYS A 20 17.85 -29.62 -17.59
CA LYS A 20 18.24 -29.79 -16.19
C LYS A 20 17.37 -28.89 -15.32
N LYS A 21 16.63 -29.49 -14.38
CA LYS A 21 15.96 -28.73 -13.32
C LYS A 21 17.05 -28.17 -12.41
N THR A 22 17.12 -26.86 -12.29
CA THR A 22 18.00 -26.18 -11.32
C THR A 22 17.43 -26.42 -9.93
N THR A 23 17.92 -27.43 -9.21
CA THR A 23 17.68 -27.55 -7.78
C THR A 23 18.39 -26.39 -7.10
N TYR A 24 17.62 -25.48 -6.48
CA TYR A 24 18.17 -24.45 -5.63
C TYR A 24 18.78 -25.12 -4.39
N THR A 25 20.10 -25.23 -4.40
CA THR A 25 20.89 -25.56 -3.22
C THR A 25 21.29 -24.23 -2.58
N PRO A 26 20.63 -23.78 -1.50
CA PRO A 26 21.12 -22.62 -0.77
C PRO A 26 22.52 -22.94 -0.28
N GLY A 27 23.49 -22.07 -0.61
CA GLY A 27 24.83 -22.18 -0.05
C GLY A 27 24.72 -22.12 1.48
N THR A 28 25.43 -23.00 2.17
CA THR A 28 25.58 -22.91 3.62
C THR A 28 26.26 -21.56 3.91
N CYS A 29 25.49 -20.59 4.41
CA CYS A 29 25.99 -19.32 4.90
C CYS A 29 26.84 -19.56 6.15
N GLU A 30 28.12 -19.88 5.96
CA GLU A 30 29.03 -20.14 7.08
C GLU A 30 29.54 -18.87 7.78
N LEU A 31 29.12 -17.67 7.35
CA LEU A 31 29.82 -16.43 7.72
C LEU A 31 29.14 -15.49 8.71
N LEU A 32 28.09 -15.88 9.45
CA LEU A 32 27.58 -15.07 10.59
C LEU A 32 26.90 -15.95 11.67
N LYS A 33 27.62 -16.93 12.23
CA LYS A 33 27.06 -17.86 13.25
C LYS A 33 26.67 -17.17 14.57
N GLY A 34 27.23 -16.00 14.88
CA GLY A 34 26.99 -15.29 16.14
C GLY A 34 25.65 -14.55 16.22
N ASP A 35 25.18 -13.98 15.10
CA ASP A 35 23.94 -13.19 15.06
C ASP A 35 22.72 -14.05 14.72
N LEU A 36 22.92 -15.18 14.04
CA LEU A 36 21.84 -16.09 13.64
C LEU A 36 21.14 -16.76 14.84
N GLU A 37 21.90 -17.21 15.85
CA GLU A 37 21.30 -17.84 17.04
C GLU A 37 20.49 -16.83 17.88
N LYS A 38 20.94 -15.57 17.94
CA LYS A 38 20.17 -14.50 18.60
C LYS A 38 18.86 -14.21 17.85
N GLU A 39 18.93 -14.11 16.52
CA GLU A 39 17.74 -13.85 15.71
C GLU A 39 16.77 -15.04 15.74
N LYS A 40 17.28 -16.28 15.68
CA LYS A 40 16.49 -17.50 15.86
C LYS A 40 15.78 -17.53 17.21
N GLN A 41 16.46 -17.19 18.29
CA GLN A 41 15.86 -17.15 19.63
C GLN A 41 14.80 -16.05 19.73
N ARG A 42 15.05 -14.86 19.15
CA ARG A 42 14.09 -13.76 19.10
C ARG A 42 12.82 -14.16 18.35
N LEU A 43 12.96 -14.75 17.17
CA LEU A 43 11.84 -15.20 16.35
C LEU A 43 11.05 -16.33 17.00
N GLN A 44 11.71 -17.28 17.67
CA GLN A 44 11.03 -18.33 18.45
C GLN A 44 10.13 -17.73 19.55
N ASN A 45 10.62 -16.71 20.27
CA ASN A 45 9.81 -16.02 21.28
C ASN A 45 8.61 -15.28 20.68
N ILE A 46 8.78 -14.64 19.52
CA ILE A 46 7.69 -13.97 18.80
C ILE A 46 6.65 -14.98 18.33
N PHE A 47 7.03 -16.12 17.76
CA PHE A 47 6.06 -17.12 17.30
C PHE A 47 5.37 -17.85 18.45
N ALA A 48 6.06 -18.10 19.55
CA ALA A 48 5.46 -18.77 20.71
C ALA A 48 4.52 -17.84 21.51
N THR A 49 4.87 -16.55 21.65
CA THR A 49 4.18 -15.62 22.57
C THR A 49 3.55 -14.39 21.90
N GLY A 50 3.74 -14.22 20.60
CA GLY A 50 3.24 -13.10 19.80
C GLY A 50 3.94 -11.76 20.05
N LYS A 51 4.96 -11.70 20.91
CA LYS A 51 5.60 -10.44 21.36
C LYS A 51 7.12 -10.56 21.38
N ASP A 52 7.79 -9.50 20.95
CA ASP A 52 9.25 -9.44 20.89
C ASP A 52 9.84 -9.12 22.29
N PRO A 53 10.85 -9.86 22.78
CA PRO A 53 11.51 -9.54 24.06
C PRO A 53 12.15 -8.15 24.11
N GLU A 54 12.58 -7.57 22.99
CA GLU A 54 13.13 -6.19 22.96
C GLU A 54 12.05 -5.11 23.21
N GLU A 55 10.78 -5.40 22.96
CA GLU A 55 9.69 -4.49 23.30
C GLU A 55 9.49 -4.38 24.82
N ARG A 56 9.83 -5.43 25.59
CA ARG A 56 9.67 -5.42 27.06
C ARG A 56 10.67 -4.49 27.76
N LYS A 57 11.83 -4.21 27.16
CA LYS A 57 12.83 -3.26 27.71
C LYS A 57 12.48 -1.80 27.43
N ARG A 58 11.57 -1.53 26.50
CA ARG A 58 10.94 -0.22 26.35
C ARG A 58 9.90 -0.10 27.46
N LYS A 59 10.35 0.33 28.65
CA LYS A 59 9.50 0.77 29.76
C LYS A 59 8.25 1.46 29.19
N ALA A 60 7.07 1.05 29.66
CA ALA A 60 5.82 1.75 29.39
C ALA A 60 6.05 3.23 29.64
N ARG A 61 6.16 4.02 28.57
CA ARG A 61 6.19 5.47 28.68
C ARG A 61 4.88 5.84 29.37
N PRO A 62 4.90 6.64 30.46
CA PRO A 62 3.66 7.21 30.97
C PRO A 62 2.99 7.88 29.77
N ARG A 63 1.74 7.48 29.51
CA ARG A 63 0.88 7.95 28.43
C ARG A 63 1.11 9.46 28.29
N ARG A 64 1.92 9.88 27.31
CA ARG A 64 1.90 11.26 26.84
C ARG A 64 0.46 11.42 26.39
N GLN A 65 -0.30 12.22 27.11
CA GLN A 65 -1.39 12.93 26.50
C GLN A 65 -0.69 13.76 25.44
N GLU A 66 -0.66 13.26 24.21
CA GLU A 66 -0.44 14.13 23.08
C GLU A 66 -1.49 15.23 23.27
N ALA A 67 -1.03 16.45 23.50
CA ALA A 67 -1.89 17.61 23.42
C ALA A 67 -2.74 17.41 22.15
N PRO A 68 -4.08 17.57 22.22
CA PRO A 68 -4.93 17.30 21.08
C PRO A 68 -4.28 17.98 19.89
N ALA A 69 -3.82 17.17 18.92
CA ALA A 69 -3.28 17.70 17.69
C ALA A 69 -4.28 18.77 17.24
N PRO A 70 -3.82 19.97 16.84
CA PRO A 70 -4.73 21.07 16.52
C PRO A 70 -5.82 20.47 15.65
N GLU A 71 -7.05 20.44 16.18
CA GLU A 71 -8.20 19.86 15.48
C GLU A 71 -8.15 20.50 14.11
N GLN A 72 -7.81 19.73 13.07
CA GLN A 72 -7.79 20.27 11.73
C GLN A 72 -9.20 20.78 11.53
N ASP A 73 -9.33 22.10 11.38
CA ASP A 73 -10.63 22.72 11.31
C ASP A 73 -11.38 22.03 10.17
N ARG A 74 -12.60 21.54 10.41
CA ARG A 74 -13.36 20.74 9.43
C ARG A 74 -13.37 21.40 8.05
N PHE A 75 -13.35 22.73 8.03
CA PHE A 75 -13.17 23.55 6.84
C PHE A 75 -11.87 23.23 6.06
N GLU A 76 -10.72 23.21 6.73
CA GLU A 76 -9.42 22.87 6.14
C GLU A 76 -9.37 21.44 5.62
N GLU A 77 -9.98 20.49 6.34
CA GLU A 77 -10.11 19.11 5.89
C GLU A 77 -10.89 19.03 4.57
N LEU A 78 -12.05 19.69 4.48
CA LEU A 78 -12.86 19.73 3.27
C LEU A 78 -12.11 20.34 2.07
N VAL A 79 -11.30 21.38 2.31
CA VAL A 79 -10.47 21.99 1.26
C VAL A 79 -9.45 20.98 0.74
N LYS A 80 -8.76 20.24 1.64
CA LYS A 80 -7.82 19.19 1.25
C LYS A 80 -8.52 18.09 0.45
N GLU A 81 -9.65 17.60 0.94
CA GLU A 81 -10.39 16.55 0.27
C GLU A 81 -10.87 16.98 -1.13
N ILE A 82 -11.36 18.23 -1.30
CA ILE A 82 -11.73 18.76 -2.61
C ILE A 82 -10.51 18.76 -3.55
N GLN A 83 -9.35 19.16 -3.05
CA GLN A 83 -8.12 19.20 -3.83
C GLN A 83 -7.68 17.78 -4.25
N GLU A 84 -7.69 16.81 -3.34
CA GLU A 84 -7.40 15.41 -3.63
C GLU A 84 -8.34 14.83 -4.71
N ARG A 85 -9.64 15.17 -4.67
CA ARG A 85 -10.59 14.71 -5.70
C ARG A 85 -10.33 15.37 -7.05
N LYS A 86 -9.90 16.64 -7.09
CA LYS A 86 -9.49 17.31 -8.34
C LYS A 86 -8.25 16.67 -8.94
N GLU A 87 -7.25 16.38 -8.12
CA GLU A 87 -6.01 15.72 -8.53
C GLU A 87 -6.29 14.32 -9.05
N PHE A 88 -7.08 13.54 -8.33
CA PHE A 88 -7.53 12.23 -8.79
C PHE A 88 -8.24 12.30 -10.16
N LEU A 89 -9.11 13.29 -10.36
CA LEU A 89 -9.79 13.46 -11.64
C LEU A 89 -8.80 13.80 -12.76
N ALA A 90 -7.82 14.67 -12.50
CA ALA A 90 -6.78 15.02 -13.46
C ALA A 90 -5.95 13.79 -13.87
N ASP A 91 -5.56 12.95 -12.91
CA ASP A 91 -4.85 11.70 -13.17
C ASP A 91 -5.69 10.74 -14.03
N MET A 92 -6.97 10.58 -13.69
CA MET A 92 -7.88 9.73 -14.46
C MET A 92 -8.16 10.27 -15.87
N GLU A 93 -8.17 11.60 -16.05
CA GLU A 93 -8.27 12.24 -17.36
C GLU A 93 -7.02 12.05 -18.20
N ALA A 94 -5.84 12.16 -17.60
CA ALA A 94 -4.56 11.87 -18.27
C ALA A 94 -4.48 10.41 -18.75
N LEU A 95 -5.09 9.49 -18.00
CA LEU A 95 -5.24 8.07 -18.39
C LEU A 95 -6.40 7.82 -19.37
N GLY A 96 -7.12 8.86 -19.82
CA GLY A 96 -8.26 8.76 -20.73
C GLY A 96 -9.54 8.16 -20.10
N GLN A 97 -9.54 7.94 -18.78
CA GLN A 97 -10.67 7.36 -18.03
C GLN A 97 -11.63 8.41 -17.45
N GLY A 98 -11.43 9.71 -17.73
CA GLY A 98 -12.24 10.80 -17.20
C GLY A 98 -13.75 10.61 -17.38
N LYS A 99 -14.21 10.04 -18.50
CA LYS A 99 -15.64 9.77 -18.75
C LYS A 99 -16.29 8.87 -17.69
N ARG A 100 -15.53 7.97 -17.07
CA ARG A 100 -16.04 7.05 -16.03
C ARG A 100 -16.18 7.74 -14.68
N TYR A 101 -15.29 8.69 -14.37
CA TYR A 101 -15.16 9.26 -13.02
C TYR A 101 -15.71 10.68 -12.89
N ARG A 102 -15.76 11.48 -13.97
CA ARG A 102 -16.18 12.90 -13.94
C ARG A 102 -17.46 13.12 -13.14
N GLY A 103 -18.53 12.38 -13.45
CA GLY A 103 -19.82 12.57 -12.78
C GLY A 103 -19.76 12.30 -11.27
N ILE A 104 -19.09 11.21 -10.88
CA ILE A 104 -18.95 10.82 -9.47
C ILE A 104 -18.12 11.85 -8.71
N ILE A 105 -16.97 12.23 -9.27
CA ILE A 105 -16.07 13.18 -8.63
C ILE A 105 -16.69 14.57 -8.50
N LEU A 106 -17.40 15.04 -9.54
CA LEU A 106 -18.09 16.33 -9.48
C LEU A 106 -19.20 16.33 -8.43
N ALA A 107 -19.95 15.24 -8.30
CA ALA A 107 -20.97 15.11 -7.27
C ALA A 107 -20.36 15.18 -5.86
N GLU A 108 -19.22 14.53 -5.65
CA GLU A 108 -18.52 14.56 -4.36
C GLU A 108 -17.87 15.91 -4.04
N ILE A 109 -17.27 16.58 -5.03
CA ILE A 109 -16.78 17.96 -4.85
C ILE A 109 -17.95 18.87 -4.47
N SER A 110 -19.10 18.71 -5.15
CA SER A 110 -20.30 19.49 -4.85
C SER A 110 -20.84 19.21 -3.44
N GLN A 111 -20.76 17.96 -2.96
CA GLN A 111 -21.15 17.62 -1.60
C GLN A 111 -20.26 18.31 -0.57
N LYS A 112 -18.95 18.28 -0.76
CA LYS A 112 -17.98 18.91 0.15
C LYS A 112 -18.11 20.43 0.16
N LEU A 113 -18.42 21.05 -0.98
CA LEU A 113 -18.68 22.49 -1.06
C LEU A 113 -19.92 22.91 -0.25
N ARG A 114 -21.02 22.14 -0.31
CA ARG A 114 -22.21 22.42 0.52
C ARG A 114 -21.90 22.33 2.01
N GLU A 115 -21.14 21.31 2.41
CA GLU A 115 -20.74 21.18 3.82
C GLU A 115 -19.89 22.38 4.28
N MET A 116 -19.03 22.89 3.40
CA MET A 116 -18.24 24.07 3.67
C MET A 116 -19.11 25.34 3.81
N GLU A 117 -20.14 25.49 2.97
CA GLU A 117 -21.13 26.57 3.07
C GLU A 117 -21.93 26.51 4.38
N ASP A 118 -22.36 25.32 4.79
CA ASP A 118 -23.10 25.12 6.05
C ASP A 118 -22.26 25.53 7.27
N ILE A 119 -20.96 25.21 7.25
CA ILE A 119 -20.01 25.60 8.31
C ILE A 119 -19.87 27.13 8.37
N ASP A 120 -19.71 27.79 7.22
CA ASP A 120 -19.56 29.25 7.15
C ASP A 120 -20.85 29.98 7.59
N HIS A 121 -22.01 29.48 7.18
CA HIS A 121 -23.30 29.97 7.66
C HIS A 121 -23.43 29.84 9.18
N LYS A 122 -23.06 28.69 9.75
CA LYS A 122 -23.12 28.51 11.20
C LYS A 122 -22.20 29.48 11.95
N ARG A 123 -20.96 29.63 11.49
CA ARG A 123 -19.97 30.55 12.09
C ARG A 123 -20.43 32.00 12.05
N SER A 124 -20.95 32.43 10.91
CA SER A 124 -21.44 33.80 10.74
C SER A 124 -22.63 34.09 11.65
N GLU A 125 -23.55 33.13 11.83
CA GLU A 125 -24.68 33.25 12.76
C GLU A 125 -24.22 33.29 14.23
N ASP A 126 -23.26 32.45 14.62
CA ASP A 126 -22.70 32.46 15.97
C ASP A 126 -21.99 33.78 16.30
N LEU A 127 -21.23 34.33 15.33
CA LEU A 127 -20.61 35.65 15.44
C LEU A 127 -21.66 36.76 15.57
N ARG A 128 -22.72 36.72 14.75
CA ARG A 128 -23.83 37.71 14.84
C ARG A 128 -24.49 37.69 16.22
N LYS A 129 -24.75 36.50 16.77
CA LYS A 129 -25.32 36.36 18.12
C LYS A 129 -24.39 36.92 19.20
N ALA A 130 -23.09 36.62 19.13
CA ALA A 130 -22.10 37.11 20.08
C ALA A 130 -22.04 38.65 20.10
N LEU A 131 -22.07 39.27 18.92
CA LEU A 131 -22.10 40.74 18.79
C LEU A 131 -23.43 41.36 19.26
N ALA A 132 -24.54 40.66 19.13
CA ALA A 132 -25.84 41.14 19.60
C ALA A 132 -26.02 41.05 21.13
N THR A 133 -25.22 40.20 21.80
CA THR A 133 -25.25 40.04 23.26
C THR A 133 -24.34 41.03 24.03
N THR A 134 -23.51 41.80 23.33
CA THR A 134 -22.66 42.88 23.88
C THR A 134 -23.31 44.23 23.74
#